data_AF-A0A966VV06-F1
#
_entry.id   AF-A0A966VV06-F1
#
_cell.length_a   1.000
_cell.length_b   1.000
_cell.length_c   1.000
_cell.angle_alpha   90.00
_cell.angle_beta   90.00
_cell.angle_gamma   90.00
#
_symmetry.space_group_name_H-M   'P 1'
#
loop_
_entity.id
_entity.type
_entity.pdbx_description
1 polymer ?
#
loop_
_entity_poly.entity_id
_entity_poly.type
_entity_poly.pdbx_seq_one_letter_code
_entity_poly.pdbx_strand_id
1 'polypeptide(L)' 'MSNYLLEYMRIHLVSIEQDQAAVSEQMEALDPNSKDYAELDFEYNWLAGQIIATRHFIQVGEENAH' A
#
# COMPACT_ATOMS: atom_id res chain seq x y z
N MET A 1 0.57 -27.07 -1.64
CA MET A 1 1.14 -26.35 -2.80
C MET A 1 1.45 -24.95 -2.32
N SER A 2 2.68 -24.42 -2.48
CA SER A 2 2.88 -22.97 -2.22
C SER A 2 1.96 -22.23 -3.18
N ASN A 3 1.02 -21.45 -2.64
CA ASN A 3 0.17 -20.63 -3.48
C ASN A 3 1.02 -19.41 -3.89
N TYR A 4 1.77 -19.55 -4.99
CA TYR A 4 2.66 -18.51 -5.52
C TYR A 4 1.97 -17.14 -5.65
N LEU A 5 0.64 -17.13 -5.84
CA LEU A 5 -0.15 -15.91 -5.83
C LEU A 5 -0.23 -15.27 -4.44
N LEU A 6 -0.44 -16.03 -3.36
CA LEU A 6 -0.41 -15.51 -1.99
C LEU A 6 0.98 -14.98 -1.63
N GLU A 7 2.03 -15.68 -2.04
CA GLU A 7 3.41 -15.23 -1.82
C GLU A 7 3.70 -13.93 -2.56
N TYR A 8 3.31 -13.84 -3.84
CA TYR A 8 3.38 -12.61 -4.61
C TYR A 8 2.59 -11.47 -3.95
N MET A 9 1.36 -11.73 -3.49
CA MET A 9 0.53 -10.71 -2.85
C MET A 9 1.15 -10.18 -1.55
N ARG A 10 1.84 -11.03 -0.76
CA ARG A 10 2.58 -10.56 0.43
C ARG A 10 3.75 -9.66 0.04
N ILE A 11 4.50 -10.02 -1.00
CA ILE A 11 5.60 -9.16 -1.50
C ILE A 11 5.03 -7.83 -2.03
N HIS A 12 3.92 -7.89 -2.77
CA HIS A 12 3.23 -6.73 -3.29
C HIS A 12 2.73 -5.81 -2.17
N LEU A 13 2.15 -6.37 -1.10
CA LEU A 13 1.75 -5.60 0.08
C LEU A 13 2.94 -4.84 0.69
N VAL A 14 4.08 -5.51 0.88
CA VAL A 14 5.31 -4.86 1.37
C VAL A 14 5.75 -3.73 0.45
N SER A 15 5.70 -3.93 -0.87
CA SER A 15 6.04 -2.89 -1.84
C SER A 15 5.13 -1.66 -1.69
N ILE A 16 3.81 -1.84 -1.59
CA ILE A 16 2.88 -0.71 -1.47
C ILE A 16 3.07 0.01 -0.12
N GLU A 17 3.35 -0.73 0.96
CA GLU A 17 3.66 -0.13 2.27
C GLU A 17 4.95 0.70 2.22
N GLN A 18 5.96 0.26 1.47
CA GLN A 18 7.19 1.01 1.24
C GLN A 18 6.96 2.27 0.38
N ASP A 19 6.15 2.14 -0.67
CA ASP A 19 5.78 3.28 -1.53
C ASP A 19 5.02 4.34 -0.72
N GLN A 20 4.07 3.92 0.13
CA GLN A 20 3.34 4.84 1.00
C GLN A 20 4.26 5.53 2.02
N ALA A 21 5.22 4.80 2.59
CA ALA A 21 6.21 5.38 3.49
C ALA A 21 7.10 6.42 2.77
N ALA A 22 7.50 6.15 1.53
CA ALA A 22 8.27 7.08 0.72
C ALA A 22 7.48 8.35 0.34
N VAL A 23 6.17 8.23 0.08
CA VAL A 23 5.29 9.39 -0.10
C VAL A 23 5.21 10.21 1.18
N SER A 24 5.03 9.55 2.33
CA SER A 24 5.01 10.22 3.64
C SER A 24 6.32 10.99 3.90
N GLU A 25 7.47 10.40 3.61
CA GLU A 25 8.77 11.06 3.76
C GLU A 25 8.90 12.30 2.85
N GLN A 26 8.40 12.23 1.61
CA GLN A 26 8.37 13.38 0.70
C GLN A 26 7.47 14.50 1.22
N MET A 27 6.33 14.15 1.84
CA MET A 27 5.41 15.12 2.43
C MET A 27 6.03 15.91 3.58
N GLU A 28 6.92 15.30 4.38
CA GLU A 28 7.60 15.98 5.50
C GLU A 28 8.46 17.18 5.06
N ALA A 29 8.94 17.18 3.80
CA ALA A 29 9.75 18.25 3.25
C ALA A 29 8.93 19.41 2.64
N LEU A 30 7.60 19.29 2.57
CA LEU A 30 6.72 20.25 1.90
C LEU A 30 5.90 21.10 2.87
N ASP A 31 5.50 22.30 2.45
CA ASP A 31 4.48 23.08 3.16
C ASP A 31 3.13 22.36 3.06
N PRO A 32 2.45 22.05 4.18
CA PRO A 32 1.12 21.41 4.18
C PRO A 32 0.05 22.15 3.37
N ASN A 33 0.22 23.46 3.12
CA ASN A 33 -0.72 24.25 2.31
C ASN A 33 -0.31 24.34 0.83
N SER A 34 0.80 23.71 0.44
CA SER A 34 1.26 23.69 -0.95
C SER A 34 0.41 22.75 -1.81
N LYS A 35 0.35 23.06 -3.11
CA LYS A 35 -0.30 22.20 -4.10
C LYS A 35 0.37 20.82 -4.18
N ASP A 36 1.69 20.78 -4.06
CA ASP A 36 2.48 19.54 -4.12
C ASP A 36 2.15 18.64 -2.93
N TYR A 37 2.01 19.20 -1.72
CA TYR A 37 1.56 18.43 -0.54
C TYR A 37 0.16 17.86 -0.75
N ALA A 38 -0.78 18.64 -1.32
CA ALA A 38 -2.13 18.17 -1.59
C ALA A 38 -2.17 17.03 -2.63
N GLU A 39 -1.26 17.03 -3.60
CA GLU A 39 -1.12 15.93 -4.57
C GLU A 39 -0.56 14.67 -3.89
N LEU A 40 0.46 14.80 -3.04
CA LEU A 40 1.01 13.67 -2.29
C LEU A 40 0.03 13.13 -1.24
N ASP A 41 -0.78 13.97 -0.60
CA ASP A 41 -1.84 13.52 0.32
C ASP A 41 -2.90 12.66 -0.39
N PHE A 42 -3.25 13.03 -1.63
CA PHE A 42 -4.13 12.21 -2.46
C PHE A 42 -3.48 10.85 -2.76
N GLU A 43 -2.21 10.83 -3.15
CA GLU A 43 -1.46 9.59 -3.42
C GLU A 43 -1.32 8.71 -2.17
N TYR A 44 -0.99 9.30 -1.02
CA TYR A 44 -0.88 8.61 0.26
C TYR A 44 -2.20 7.91 0.62
N ASN A 45 -3.33 8.61 0.46
CA ASN A 45 -4.66 8.07 0.70
C ASN A 45 -5.05 6.99 -0.31
N TRP A 46 -4.65 7.13 -1.57
CA TRP A 46 -4.83 6.10 -2.59
C TRP A 46 -4.08 4.81 -2.23
N LEU A 47 -2.80 4.91 -1.84
CA LEU A 47 -1.98 3.79 -1.41
C LEU A 47 -2.56 3.12 -0.15
N ALA A 48 -3.11 3.89 0.79
CA ALA A 48 -3.79 3.35 1.98
C ALA A 48 -4.94 2.41 1.60
N GLY A 49 -5.74 2.79 0.60
CA GLY A 49 -6.81 1.94 0.07
C GLY A 49 -6.28 0.63 -0.53
N GLN A 50 -5.19 0.69 -1.28
CA GLN A 50 -4.55 -0.49 -1.89
C GLN A 50 -3.99 -1.45 -0.83
N ILE A 51 -3.40 -0.92 0.25
CA ILE A 51 -2.91 -1.72 1.39
C ILE A 51 -4.08 -2.47 2.04
N ILE A 52 -5.19 -1.80 2.31
CA ILE A 52 -6.38 -2.40 2.92
C ILE A 52 -6.94 -3.51 2.01
N ALA A 53 -7.10 -3.24 0.71
CA ALA A 53 -7.61 -4.21 -0.24
C ALA A 53 -6.70 -5.45 -0.36
N THR A 54 -5.39 -5.23 -0.48
CA THR A 54 -4.40 -6.31 -0.61
C THR A 54 -4.36 -7.19 0.64
N ARG A 55 -4.41 -6.59 1.84
CA ARG A 55 -4.52 -7.35 3.11
C ARG A 55 -5.76 -8.23 3.13
N HIS A 56 -6.91 -7.70 2.70
CA HIS A 56 -8.14 -8.47 2.62
C HIS A 56 -8.04 -9.64 1.62
N PHE A 57 -7.44 -9.44 0.44
CA PHE A 57 -7.24 -10.51 -0.54
C PHE A 57 -6.31 -11.61 -0.03
N ILE A 58 -5.23 -11.25 0.67
CA ILE A 58 -4.34 -12.23 1.30
C ILE A 58 -5.13 -13.05 2.33
N GLN A 59 -5.89 -12.38 3.22
CA GLN A 59 -6.70 -13.06 4.22
C GLN A 59 -7.67 -14.07 3.59
N VAL A 60 -8.47 -13.63 2.61
CA VAL A 60 -9.43 -14.52 1.93
C VAL A 60 -8.71 -15.65 1.21
N GLY A 61 -7.57 -15.37 0.57
CA GLY A 61 -6.78 -16.39 -0.10
C GLY A 61 -6.20 -17.44 0.86
N GLU A 62 -5.80 -17.04 2.07
CA GLU A 62 -5.32 -17.94 3.12
C GLU A 62 -6.45 -18.79 3.70
N GLU A 63 -7.63 -18.20 3.92
CA GLU A 63 -8.83 -18.92 4.40
C GLU A 63 -9.30 -20.01 3.41
N ASN A 64 -9.02 -19.85 2.12
CA ASN A 64 -9.46 -20.75 1.05
C ASN A 64 -8.32 -21.60 0.45
N ALA A 65 -7.12 -21.55 1.02
CA ALA A 65 -5.99 -22.38 0.59
C ALA A 65 -6.09 -23.79 1.20
N HIS A 66 -6.89 -24.67 0.57
CA HIS A 66 -7.00 -26.09 0.90
C HIS A 66 -6.11 -26.96 0.00
#